data_AF-A0A524JQM7-F1
#
_entry.id   AF-A0A524JQM7-F1
#
_cell.length_a   1.000
_cell.length_b   1.000
_cell.length_c   1.000
_cell.angle_alpha   90.00
_cell.angle_beta   90.00
_cell.angle_gamma   90.00
#
_symmetry.space_group_name_H-M   'P 1'
#
loop_
_entity.id
_entity.type
_entity.pdbx_description
1 polymer ?
#
loop_
_entity_poly.entity_id
_entity_poly.type
_entity_poly.pdbx_seq_one_letter_code
_entity_poly.pdbx_strand_id
1 'polypeptide(L)'
;MLKIIAVLILIISFTLSSVADVIFEMDQKQISPEATHKTKGMVKGNNFKMDFYESGEKLDGAMIYRGDKKEMIMVDHQDKSYVVLDQATMNELVGVMSEAMSQFEESMKDATPEERAMMEKMMKDRMPGMGGDKEAEPVLKKAGTAKLGSYSCTNYDVYRGEEKISQHCVASWSSIEGGDEMQKVMLEMAEFMDQMAKSFSKSKGMMG
;
A
#
# COMPACT_ATOMS: atom_id res chain seq x y z
N MET A 1 -8.81 59.34 44.02
CA MET A 1 -8.77 59.41 42.55
C MET A 1 -7.72 58.43 42.06
N LEU A 2 -8.14 57.56 41.15
CA LEU A 2 -7.53 56.32 40.66
C LEU A 2 -6.56 56.62 39.51
N LYS A 3 -5.33 56.09 39.49
CA LYS A 3 -4.56 55.88 38.24
C LYS A 3 -3.76 54.59 38.33
N ILE A 4 -4.33 53.56 37.71
CA ILE A 4 -3.80 52.22 37.48
C ILE A 4 -2.76 52.32 36.36
N ILE A 5 -1.55 51.79 36.59
CA ILE A 5 -0.53 51.60 35.55
C ILE A 5 -0.88 50.30 34.82
N ALA A 6 -1.34 50.43 33.58
CA ALA A 6 -1.66 49.31 32.72
C ALA A 6 -0.38 48.71 32.13
N VAL A 7 -0.08 47.47 32.52
CA VAL A 7 0.91 46.60 31.88
C VAL A 7 0.26 46.00 30.63
N LEU A 8 0.67 46.43 29.45
CA LEU A 8 0.24 45.86 28.17
C LEU A 8 1.28 44.82 27.72
N ILE A 9 1.16 43.58 28.21
CA ILE A 9 1.90 42.43 27.65
C ILE A 9 1.14 41.99 26.40
N LEU A 10 1.72 42.30 25.24
CA LEU A 10 1.25 41.83 23.94
C LEU A 10 1.62 40.34 23.82
N ILE A 11 0.73 39.44 24.25
CA ILE A 11 0.86 38.00 23.98
C ILE A 11 0.55 37.82 22.50
N ILE A 12 1.61 37.73 21.67
CA ILE A 12 1.50 37.23 20.31
C ILE A 12 1.18 35.74 20.45
N SER A 13 -0.12 35.43 20.43
CA SER A 13 -0.61 34.08 20.24
C SER A 13 -0.11 33.60 18.89
N PHE A 14 0.99 32.84 18.87
CA PHE A 14 1.30 31.98 17.74
C PHE A 14 0.11 31.05 17.59
N THR A 15 -0.77 31.33 16.63
CA THR A 15 -1.65 30.33 16.07
C THR A 15 -0.71 29.31 15.43
N LEU A 16 -0.37 28.28 16.18
CA LEU A 16 0.13 27.04 15.60
C LEU A 16 -0.93 26.66 14.58
N SER A 17 -0.61 26.84 13.30
CA SER A 17 -1.35 26.21 12.23
C SER A 17 -1.28 24.72 12.52
N SER A 18 -2.33 24.18 13.14
CA SER A 18 -2.55 22.75 13.18
C SER A 18 -2.60 22.34 11.73
N VAL A 19 -1.56 21.66 11.24
CA VAL A 19 -1.62 20.99 9.94
C VAL A 19 -2.78 20.02 10.08
N ALA A 20 -3.91 20.34 9.44
CA ALA A 20 -5.10 19.53 9.54
C ALA A 20 -4.75 18.13 9.03
N ASP A 21 -5.13 17.11 9.78
CA ASP A 21 -4.98 15.73 9.32
C ASP A 21 -5.79 15.59 8.02
N VAL A 22 -5.13 15.14 6.96
CA VAL A 22 -5.78 15.04 5.66
C VAL A 22 -6.48 13.69 5.57
N ILE A 23 -7.78 13.71 5.27
CA ILE A 23 -8.59 12.51 5.15
C ILE A 23 -9.02 12.35 3.69
N PHE A 24 -8.73 11.18 3.13
CA PHE A 24 -9.14 10.80 1.79
C PHE A 24 -10.09 9.62 1.85
N GLU A 25 -11.13 9.68 1.02
CA GLU A 25 -12.01 8.56 0.76
C GLU A 25 -11.86 8.19 -0.71
N MET A 26 -11.55 6.93 -0.98
CA MET A 26 -11.35 6.41 -2.32
C MET A 26 -12.35 5.28 -2.55
N ASP A 27 -13.20 5.48 -3.56
CA ASP A 27 -14.15 4.49 -4.04
C ASP A 27 -13.54 3.79 -5.26
N GLN A 28 -13.40 2.48 -5.17
CA GLN A 28 -12.92 1.63 -6.25
C GLN A 28 -14.07 0.75 -6.74
N LYS A 29 -14.53 1.03 -7.96
CA LYS A 29 -15.49 0.18 -8.66
C LYS A 29 -14.76 -0.92 -9.42
N GLN A 30 -14.91 -2.14 -8.95
CA GLN A 30 -14.51 -3.35 -9.68
C GLN A 30 -15.56 -3.66 -10.74
N ILE A 31 -15.12 -3.96 -11.96
CA ILE A 31 -16.02 -4.20 -13.11
C ILE A 31 -16.49 -5.65 -13.18
N SER A 32 -15.66 -6.61 -12.73
CA SER A 32 -16.00 -8.03 -12.74
C SER A 32 -15.27 -8.81 -11.62
N PRO A 33 -16.00 -9.51 -10.73
CA PRO A 33 -17.41 -9.25 -10.41
C PRO A 33 -17.63 -7.78 -10.02
N GLU A 34 -18.84 -7.25 -10.23
CA GLU A 34 -19.14 -5.87 -9.86
C GLU A 34 -19.11 -5.73 -8.34
N ALA A 35 -18.17 -4.94 -7.82
CA ALA A 35 -18.03 -4.63 -6.41
C ALA A 35 -17.59 -3.18 -6.25
N THR A 36 -17.97 -2.55 -5.14
CA THR A 36 -17.45 -1.22 -4.77
C THR A 36 -16.70 -1.36 -3.47
N HIS A 37 -15.38 -1.19 -3.53
CA HIS A 37 -14.51 -1.15 -2.37
C HIS A 37 -14.31 0.30 -1.98
N LYS A 38 -14.44 0.59 -0.69
CA LYS A 38 -14.15 1.92 -0.18
C LYS A 38 -12.94 1.84 0.74
N THR A 39 -12.04 2.80 0.61
CA THR A 39 -10.90 2.93 1.52
C THR A 39 -10.90 4.33 2.09
N LYS A 40 -10.51 4.43 3.35
CA LYS A 40 -10.35 5.72 4.04
C LYS A 40 -8.91 5.88 4.48
N GLY A 41 -8.20 6.78 3.80
CA GLY A 41 -6.85 7.19 4.11
C GLY A 41 -6.81 8.37 5.06
N MET A 42 -5.87 8.38 5.99
CA MET A 42 -5.58 9.48 6.90
C MET A 42 -4.09 9.76 6.85
N VAL A 43 -3.71 10.99 6.53
CA VAL A 43 -2.32 11.44 6.43
C VAL A 43 -2.04 12.45 7.54
N LYS A 44 -0.96 12.21 8.30
CA LYS A 44 -0.43 13.13 9.31
C LYS A 44 1.08 13.20 9.21
N GLY A 45 1.59 14.27 8.61
CA GLY A 45 3.01 14.40 8.31
C GLY A 45 3.44 13.32 7.31
N ASN A 46 4.33 12.42 7.73
CA ASN A 46 4.80 11.25 6.96
C ASN A 46 4.13 9.93 7.38
N ASN A 47 3.10 9.99 8.23
CA ASN A 47 2.35 8.82 8.65
C ASN A 47 1.08 8.69 7.81
N PHE A 48 0.74 7.46 7.48
CA PHE A 48 -0.50 7.13 6.78
C PHE A 48 -1.22 6.00 7.50
N LYS A 49 -2.54 6.14 7.64
CA LYS A 49 -3.41 5.06 8.08
C LYS A 49 -4.48 4.83 7.04
N MET A 50 -4.73 3.56 6.72
CA MET A 50 -5.80 3.13 5.84
C MET A 50 -6.75 2.21 6.60
N ASP A 51 -8.03 2.62 6.64
CA ASP A 51 -9.14 1.76 7.02
C ASP A 51 -9.78 1.19 5.76
N PHE A 52 -10.14 -0.09 5.79
CA PHE A 52 -10.76 -0.81 4.68
C PHE A 52 -12.27 -0.94 4.89
N TYR A 53 -13.03 -0.89 3.80
CA TYR A 53 -14.48 -1.07 3.83
C TYR A 53 -14.92 -2.01 2.71
N GLU A 54 -15.86 -2.90 3.04
CA GLU A 54 -16.50 -3.81 2.10
C GLU A 54 -18.02 -3.63 2.20
N SER A 55 -18.68 -3.45 1.06
CA SER A 55 -20.13 -3.23 1.00
C SER A 55 -20.64 -2.08 1.91
N GLY A 56 -19.78 -1.09 2.18
CA GLY A 56 -20.09 0.05 3.04
C GLY A 56 -19.81 -0.16 4.53
N GLU A 57 -19.48 -1.38 4.96
CA GLU A 57 -19.09 -1.69 6.33
C GLU A 57 -17.57 -1.61 6.50
N LYS A 58 -17.12 -1.06 7.62
CA LYS A 58 -15.70 -1.01 7.94
C LYS A 58 -15.22 -2.42 8.30
N LEU A 59 -14.18 -2.89 7.63
CA LEU A 59 -13.52 -4.13 7.99
C LEU A 59 -12.75 -3.96 9.31
N ASP A 60 -12.67 -5.03 10.09
CA ASP A 60 -11.95 -5.07 11.38
C ASP A 60 -10.43 -5.19 11.19
N GLY A 61 -9.86 -4.23 10.47
CA GLY A 61 -8.42 -4.14 10.28
C GLY A 61 -7.99 -2.77 9.77
N ALA A 62 -6.71 -2.49 9.92
CA ALA A 62 -6.10 -1.26 9.42
C ALA A 62 -4.66 -1.51 8.98
N MET A 63 -4.22 -0.76 7.97
CA MET A 63 -2.81 -0.64 7.62
C MET A 63 -2.30 0.72 8.09
N ILE A 64 -1.16 0.74 8.76
CA ILE A 64 -0.51 1.95 9.25
C ILE A 64 0.91 1.99 8.71
N TYR A 65 1.25 3.01 7.94
CA TYR A 65 2.62 3.32 7.59
C TYR A 65 3.17 4.41 8.51
N ARG A 66 4.33 4.15 9.08
CA ARG A 66 5.05 5.08 9.94
C ARG A 66 6.34 5.54 9.27
N GLY A 67 6.28 6.66 8.57
CA GLY A 67 7.39 7.15 7.76
C GLY A 67 8.64 7.53 8.56
N ASP A 68 8.50 7.87 9.85
CA ASP A 68 9.61 8.16 10.76
C ASP A 68 10.49 6.92 11.01
N LYS A 69 9.85 5.76 11.06
CA LYS A 69 10.49 4.47 11.32
C LYS A 69 10.66 3.59 10.09
N LYS A 70 9.99 3.93 8.98
CA LYS A 70 9.91 3.09 7.78
C LYS A 70 9.40 1.68 8.12
N GLU A 71 8.27 1.63 8.81
CA GLU A 71 7.58 0.38 9.18
C GLU A 71 6.13 0.42 8.69
N MET A 72 5.64 -0.71 8.21
CA MET A 72 4.23 -0.94 7.91
C MET A 72 3.64 -1.85 8.98
N ILE A 73 2.52 -1.45 9.58
CA ILE A 73 1.84 -2.18 10.63
C ILE A 73 0.49 -2.63 10.09
N MET A 74 0.29 -3.95 10.05
CA MET A 74 -1.00 -4.55 9.74
C MET A 74 -1.69 -4.88 11.05
N VAL A 75 -2.86 -4.29 11.31
CA VAL A 75 -3.63 -4.47 12.54
C VAL A 75 -4.82 -5.36 12.26
N ASP A 76 -5.00 -6.39 13.08
CA ASP A 76 -6.21 -7.20 13.15
C ASP A 76 -6.97 -6.86 14.43
N HIS A 77 -8.17 -6.30 14.29
CA HIS A 77 -8.98 -5.91 15.44
C HIS A 77 -9.75 -7.07 16.07
N GLN A 78 -10.02 -8.14 15.32
CA GLN A 78 -10.72 -9.33 15.81
C GLN A 78 -9.82 -10.10 16.76
N ASP A 79 -8.59 -10.36 16.32
CA ASP A 79 -7.59 -11.13 17.07
C ASP A 79 -6.79 -10.26 18.05
N LYS A 80 -7.03 -8.93 18.05
CA LYS A 80 -6.30 -7.93 18.84
C LYS A 80 -4.79 -8.07 18.68
N SER A 81 -4.37 -8.35 17.45
CA SER A 81 -2.99 -8.60 17.10
C SER A 81 -2.53 -7.61 16.04
N TYR A 82 -1.22 -7.50 15.87
CA TYR A 82 -0.64 -6.72 14.80
C TYR A 82 0.68 -7.33 14.35
N VAL A 83 1.02 -7.10 13.09
CA VAL A 83 2.30 -7.48 12.49
C VAL A 83 3.03 -6.21 12.06
N VAL A 84 4.31 -6.10 12.43
CA VAL A 84 5.18 -4.99 12.02
C VAL A 84 6.13 -5.49 10.94
N LEU A 85 6.00 -4.91 9.75
CA LEU A 85 6.84 -5.15 8.60
C LEU A 85 7.81 -3.98 8.46
N ASP A 86 9.03 -4.18 8.93
CA ASP A 86 10.17 -3.31 8.71
C ASP A 86 11.29 -4.06 7.96
N GLN A 87 12.41 -3.39 7.70
CA GLN A 87 13.54 -4.04 7.01
C GLN A 87 14.09 -5.25 7.77
N ALA A 88 14.12 -5.22 9.11
CA ALA A 88 14.67 -6.30 9.93
C ALA A 88 13.75 -7.52 9.90
N THR A 89 12.44 -7.33 10.13
CA THR A 89 11.43 -8.39 10.01
C THR A 89 11.45 -8.99 8.60
N MET A 90 11.60 -8.17 7.57
CA MET A 90 11.66 -8.66 6.19
C MET A 90 12.92 -9.48 5.91
N ASN A 91 14.08 -9.07 6.44
CA ASN A 91 15.31 -9.87 6.33
C ASN A 91 15.19 -11.21 7.05
N GLU A 92 14.53 -11.25 8.21
CA GLU A 92 14.25 -12.49 8.95
C GLU A 92 13.30 -13.40 8.17
N LEU A 93 12.20 -12.84 7.64
CA LEU A 93 11.25 -13.55 6.77
C LEU A 93 11.95 -14.18 5.56
N VAL A 94 12.88 -13.47 4.93
CA VAL A 94 13.71 -14.02 3.83
C VAL A 94 14.51 -15.24 4.30
N GLY A 95 15.13 -15.18 5.48
CA GLY A 95 15.87 -16.31 6.05
C GLY A 95 14.99 -17.53 6.31
N VAL A 96 13.86 -17.32 6.99
CA VAL A 96 12.88 -18.38 7.28
C VAL A 96 12.35 -19.00 5.99
N MET A 97 12.03 -18.16 5.00
CA MET A 97 11.51 -18.62 3.72
C MET A 97 12.57 -19.38 2.91
N SER A 98 13.83 -18.98 2.96
CA SER A 98 14.95 -19.71 2.36
C SER A 98 15.12 -21.09 2.95
N GLU A 99 15.11 -21.19 4.28
CA GLU A 99 15.23 -22.47 4.97
C GLU A 99 14.05 -23.39 4.66
N ALA A 100 12.83 -22.84 4.68
CA ALA A 100 11.63 -23.57 4.29
C ALA A 100 11.69 -24.06 2.84
N MET A 101 12.18 -23.23 1.92
CA MET A 101 12.38 -23.62 0.51
C MET A 101 13.44 -24.72 0.37
N SER A 102 14.54 -24.66 1.13
CA SER A 102 15.56 -25.70 1.10
C SER A 102 15.06 -27.03 1.64
N GLN A 103 14.32 -27.02 2.76
CA GLN A 103 13.68 -28.23 3.30
C GLN A 103 12.63 -28.78 2.33
N PHE A 104 11.88 -27.89 1.68
CA PHE A 104 10.93 -28.27 0.64
C PHE A 104 11.67 -28.94 -0.53
N GLU A 105 12.69 -28.31 -1.12
CA GLU A 105 13.51 -28.90 -2.19
C GLU A 105 14.09 -30.26 -1.82
N GLU A 106 14.54 -30.43 -0.57
CA GLU A 106 15.01 -31.71 -0.05
C GLU A 106 13.92 -32.77 -0.02
N SER A 107 12.73 -32.45 0.50
CA SER A 107 11.57 -33.34 0.48
C SER A 107 11.09 -33.67 -0.95
N MET A 108 11.43 -32.82 -1.91
CA MET A 108 11.06 -32.94 -3.31
C MET A 108 12.06 -33.76 -4.14
N LYS A 109 13.21 -34.16 -3.60
CA LYS A 109 14.22 -34.97 -4.32
C LYS A 109 13.64 -36.30 -4.78
N ASP A 110 12.78 -36.91 -3.95
CA ASP A 110 12.17 -38.22 -4.21
C ASP A 110 10.77 -38.13 -4.86
N ALA A 111 10.25 -36.91 -5.08
CA ALA A 111 8.94 -36.72 -5.70
C ALA A 111 8.94 -37.11 -7.18
N THR A 112 7.87 -37.78 -7.61
CA THR A 112 7.63 -38.08 -9.03
C THR A 112 7.36 -36.79 -9.83
N PRO A 113 7.53 -36.79 -11.15
CA PRO A 113 7.25 -35.60 -11.98
C PRO A 113 5.82 -35.06 -11.82
N GLU A 114 4.85 -35.94 -11.62
CA GLU A 114 3.45 -35.57 -11.44
C GLU A 114 3.21 -34.91 -10.07
N GLU A 115 3.84 -35.43 -9.01
CA GLU A 115 3.81 -34.84 -7.67
C GLU A 115 4.48 -33.46 -7.62
N ARG A 116 5.62 -33.30 -8.34
CA ARG A 116 6.27 -31.99 -8.50
C ARG A 116 5.35 -30.97 -9.17
N ALA A 117 4.72 -31.34 -10.28
CA ALA A 117 3.82 -30.45 -11.00
C ALA A 117 2.59 -30.06 -10.15
N MET A 118 2.03 -31.00 -9.39
CA MET A 118 0.90 -30.72 -8.49
C MET A 118 1.30 -29.73 -7.38
N MET A 119 2.48 -29.92 -6.78
CA MET A 119 2.96 -29.04 -5.71
C MET A 119 3.38 -27.66 -6.22
N GLU A 120 4.03 -27.56 -7.37
CA GLU A 120 4.31 -26.27 -8.01
C GLU A 120 3.02 -25.49 -8.29
N LYS A 121 1.97 -26.17 -8.77
CA LYS A 121 0.66 -25.55 -8.98
C LYS A 121 0.06 -25.06 -7.66
N MET A 122 0.06 -25.90 -6.62
CA MET A 122 -0.46 -25.51 -5.30
C MET A 122 0.32 -24.32 -4.70
N MET A 123 1.65 -24.28 -4.90
CA MET A 123 2.50 -23.20 -4.43
C MET A 123 2.24 -21.90 -5.19
N LYS A 124 2.04 -21.97 -6.52
CA LYS A 124 1.61 -20.82 -7.34
C LYS A 124 0.28 -20.26 -6.85
N ASP A 125 -0.67 -21.12 -6.50
CA ASP A 125 -2.00 -20.72 -6.04
C ASP A 125 -1.97 -20.09 -4.63
N ARG A 126 -1.12 -20.59 -3.72
CA ARG A 126 -1.02 -20.09 -2.34
C ARG A 126 -0.12 -18.87 -2.18
N MET A 127 0.87 -18.70 -3.04
CA MET A 127 1.80 -17.58 -3.03
C MET A 127 1.78 -16.85 -4.38
N PRO A 128 0.70 -16.10 -4.65
CA PRO A 128 0.64 -15.24 -5.84
C PRO A 128 1.85 -14.28 -5.84
N GLY A 129 2.64 -14.32 -6.92
CA GLY A 129 3.84 -13.49 -7.10
C GLY A 129 5.18 -14.18 -6.79
N MET A 130 5.19 -15.40 -6.22
CA MET A 130 6.43 -16.12 -5.91
C MET A 130 6.78 -17.24 -6.93
N GLY A 131 5.77 -17.72 -7.66
CA GLY A 131 5.92 -18.67 -8.77
C GLY A 131 6.61 -18.04 -9.98
N GLY A 132 7.62 -18.72 -10.52
CA GLY A 132 8.58 -18.21 -11.51
C GLY A 132 8.06 -17.81 -12.90
N ASP A 133 6.75 -17.69 -13.11
CA ASP A 133 6.24 -17.10 -14.35
C ASP A 133 6.21 -15.58 -14.19
N LYS A 134 7.07 -14.89 -14.94
CA LYS A 134 7.02 -13.43 -15.06
C LYS A 134 5.71 -13.07 -15.76
N GLU A 135 4.64 -12.84 -14.99
CA GLU A 135 3.47 -12.15 -15.54
C GLU A 135 3.95 -10.87 -16.22
N ALA A 136 3.44 -10.60 -17.43
CA ALA A 136 3.80 -9.38 -18.14
C ALA A 136 3.52 -8.16 -17.26
N GLU A 137 4.50 -7.27 -17.14
CA GLU A 137 4.33 -6.05 -16.36
C GLU A 137 3.13 -5.24 -16.88
N PRO A 138 2.30 -4.69 -15.99
CA PRO A 138 1.18 -3.86 -16.42
C PRO A 138 1.65 -2.62 -17.18
N VAL A 139 1.04 -2.34 -18.34
CA VAL A 139 1.33 -1.15 -19.16
C VAL A 139 0.15 -0.18 -19.10
N LEU A 140 0.44 1.07 -18.75
CA LEU A 140 -0.53 2.17 -18.74
C LEU A 140 -0.63 2.80 -20.13
N LYS A 141 -1.84 2.87 -20.69
CA LYS A 141 -2.15 3.58 -21.94
C LYS A 141 -3.15 4.69 -21.67
N LYS A 142 -2.84 5.91 -22.10
CA LYS A 142 -3.76 7.04 -21.98
C LYS A 142 -5.01 6.79 -22.84
N ALA A 143 -6.19 6.85 -22.22
CA ALA A 143 -7.49 6.52 -22.80
C ALA A 143 -8.44 7.74 -22.90
N GLY A 144 -7.89 8.96 -22.82
CA GLY A 144 -8.63 10.22 -22.95
C GLY A 144 -8.79 10.97 -21.63
N THR A 145 -9.68 11.95 -21.61
CA THR A 145 -10.00 12.78 -20.44
C THR A 145 -11.44 12.55 -20.02
N ALA A 146 -11.69 12.53 -18.72
CA ALA A 146 -13.01 12.41 -18.13
C ALA A 146 -13.20 13.42 -17.00
N LYS A 147 -14.43 13.48 -16.48
CA LYS A 147 -14.78 14.30 -15.33
C LYS A 147 -15.57 13.46 -14.34
N LEU A 148 -15.13 13.44 -13.09
CA LEU A 148 -15.78 12.73 -11.99
C LEU A 148 -16.16 13.77 -10.92
N GLY A 149 -17.45 14.07 -10.80
CA GLY A 149 -17.94 15.17 -9.96
C GLY A 149 -17.33 16.51 -10.40
N SER A 150 -16.64 17.19 -9.47
CA SER A 150 -15.91 18.44 -9.73
C SER A 150 -14.50 18.23 -10.31
N TYR A 151 -13.98 17.01 -10.31
CA TYR A 151 -12.59 16.73 -10.67
C TYR A 151 -12.45 16.36 -12.16
N SER A 152 -11.51 17.02 -12.84
CA SER A 152 -11.07 16.62 -14.18
C SER A 152 -9.97 15.56 -14.04
N CYS A 153 -10.08 14.46 -14.79
CA CYS A 153 -9.11 13.37 -14.75
C CYS A 153 -8.68 12.92 -16.14
N THR A 154 -7.51 12.30 -16.22
CA THR A 154 -7.07 11.55 -17.39
C THR A 154 -7.33 10.07 -17.15
N ASN A 155 -8.03 9.43 -18.09
CA ASN A 155 -8.22 7.99 -18.04
C ASN A 155 -6.95 7.28 -18.51
N TYR A 156 -6.53 6.28 -17.75
CA TYR A 156 -5.46 5.36 -18.11
C TYR A 156 -6.01 3.94 -18.10
N ASP A 157 -5.90 3.27 -19.23
CA ASP A 157 -6.18 1.85 -19.34
C ASP A 157 -4.92 1.06 -18.94
N VAL A 158 -5.10 0.08 -18.06
CA VAL A 158 -4.02 -0.83 -17.65
C VAL A 158 -4.17 -2.12 -18.44
N TYR A 159 -3.12 -2.46 -19.16
CA TYR A 159 -3.04 -3.69 -19.93
C TYR A 159 -2.05 -4.65 -19.31
N ARG A 160 -2.38 -5.95 -19.30
CA ARG A 160 -1.44 -7.04 -19.06
C ARG A 160 -1.36 -7.86 -20.34
N GLY A 161 -0.25 -7.75 -21.06
CA GLY A 161 -0.16 -8.23 -22.44
C GLY A 161 -1.16 -7.48 -23.34
N GLU A 162 -2.08 -8.22 -23.96
CA GLU A 162 -3.14 -7.65 -24.82
C GLU A 162 -4.46 -7.43 -24.07
N GLU A 163 -4.61 -7.97 -22.86
CA GLU A 163 -5.83 -7.88 -22.08
C GLU A 163 -5.88 -6.58 -21.27
N LYS A 164 -6.98 -5.83 -21.37
CA LYS A 164 -7.25 -4.69 -20.49
C LYS A 164 -7.76 -5.19 -19.15
N ILE A 165 -6.97 -5.01 -18.10
CA ILE A 165 -7.27 -5.53 -16.76
C ILE A 165 -7.92 -4.49 -15.84
N SER A 166 -7.70 -3.19 -16.08
CA SER A 166 -8.36 -2.11 -15.33
C SER A 166 -8.35 -0.79 -16.09
N GLN A 167 -9.08 0.19 -15.56
CA GLN A 167 -9.01 1.60 -15.98
C GLN A 167 -9.00 2.49 -14.75
N HIS A 168 -8.14 3.50 -14.75
CA HIS A 168 -8.03 4.49 -13.68
C HIS A 168 -8.31 5.90 -14.21
N CYS A 169 -9.18 6.64 -13.53
CA CYS A 169 -9.41 8.08 -13.75
C CYS A 169 -8.52 8.85 -12.78
N VAL A 170 -7.41 9.40 -13.29
CA VAL A 170 -6.36 10.04 -12.47
C VAL A 170 -6.47 11.57 -12.57
N ALA A 171 -6.80 12.23 -11.48
CA ALA A 171 -6.79 13.69 -11.36
C ALA A 171 -5.40 14.22 -10.94
N SER A 172 -5.16 15.52 -11.12
CA SER A 172 -3.93 16.15 -10.62
C SER A 172 -3.94 16.23 -9.09
N TRP A 173 -2.81 15.95 -8.44
CA TRP A 173 -2.66 16.13 -6.99
C TRP A 173 -3.02 17.55 -6.55
N SER A 174 -2.56 18.55 -7.31
CA SER A 174 -2.85 19.97 -7.07
C SER A 174 -4.33 20.36 -7.20
N SER A 175 -5.17 19.47 -7.76
CA SER A 175 -6.61 19.69 -7.88
C SER A 175 -7.43 19.06 -6.76
N ILE A 176 -6.77 18.31 -5.87
CA ILE A 176 -7.39 17.61 -4.74
C ILE A 176 -6.89 18.29 -3.46
N GLU A 177 -7.82 18.61 -2.55
CA GLU A 177 -7.46 19.15 -1.24
C GLU A 177 -6.55 18.17 -0.49
N GLY A 178 -5.38 18.65 -0.05
CA GLY A 178 -4.36 17.84 0.60
C GLY A 178 -3.59 16.86 -0.30
N GLY A 179 -3.76 16.96 -1.62
CA GLY A 179 -3.17 16.03 -2.58
C GLY A 179 -1.64 15.98 -2.53
N ASP A 180 -0.97 17.08 -2.18
CA ASP A 180 0.50 17.14 -2.05
C ASP A 180 0.99 16.30 -0.86
N GLU A 181 0.29 16.36 0.27
CA GLU A 181 0.57 15.54 1.45
C GLU A 181 0.40 14.05 1.15
N MET A 182 -0.67 13.69 0.44
CA MET A 182 -0.91 12.31 0.01
C MET A 182 0.16 11.83 -0.97
N GLN A 183 0.48 12.64 -1.99
CA GLN A 183 1.50 12.32 -2.97
C GLN A 183 2.83 12.02 -2.28
N LYS A 184 3.24 12.87 -1.34
CA LYS A 184 4.49 12.69 -0.61
C LYS A 184 4.54 11.35 0.12
N VAL A 185 3.52 11.03 0.92
CA VAL A 185 3.52 9.79 1.71
C VAL A 185 3.43 8.56 0.82
N MET A 186 2.66 8.61 -0.26
CA MET A 186 2.57 7.51 -1.22
C MET A 186 3.90 7.26 -1.93
N LEU A 187 4.65 8.30 -2.27
CA LEU A 187 5.99 8.16 -2.86
C LEU A 187 7.00 7.58 -1.86
N GLU A 188 6.99 8.04 -0.61
CA GLU A 188 7.85 7.47 0.45
C GLU A 188 7.54 5.98 0.70
N MET A 189 6.25 5.63 0.74
CA MET A 189 5.81 4.25 0.91
C MET A 189 6.19 3.37 -0.30
N ALA A 190 6.05 3.89 -1.53
CA ALA A 190 6.46 3.18 -2.73
C ALA A 190 7.97 2.93 -2.77
N GLU A 191 8.79 3.91 -2.38
CA GLU A 191 10.24 3.74 -2.27
C GLU A 191 10.61 2.68 -1.23
N PHE A 192 9.95 2.69 -0.07
CA PHE A 192 10.14 1.67 0.96
C PHE A 192 9.78 0.27 0.44
N MET A 193 8.64 0.11 -0.25
CA MET A 193 8.22 -1.17 -0.83
C MET A 193 9.15 -1.65 -1.94
N ASP A 194 9.69 -0.75 -2.77
CA ASP A 194 10.68 -1.07 -3.79
C ASP A 194 12.00 -1.55 -3.16
N GLN A 195 12.47 -0.92 -2.09
CA GLN A 195 13.65 -1.37 -1.33
C GLN A 195 13.45 -2.77 -0.73
N MET A 196 12.25 -3.03 -0.18
CA MET A 196 11.90 -4.36 0.29
C MET A 196 11.90 -5.38 -0.85
N ALA A 197 11.20 -5.11 -1.96
CA ALA A 197 11.12 -6.02 -3.11
C ALA A 197 12.51 -6.34 -3.69
N LYS A 198 13.41 -5.35 -3.76
CA LYS A 198 14.81 -5.53 -4.18
C LYS A 198 15.60 -6.42 -3.20
N SER A 199 15.33 -6.32 -1.91
CA SER A 199 15.96 -7.18 -0.90
C SER A 199 15.55 -8.66 -1.09
N PHE A 200 14.27 -8.91 -1.39
CA PHE A 200 13.77 -10.25 -1.70
C PHE A 200 14.33 -10.80 -3.02
N SER A 201 14.35 -10.01 -4.09
CA SER A 201 14.83 -10.47 -5.40
C SER A 201 16.34 -10.72 -5.42
N LYS A 202 17.13 -9.92 -4.69
CA LYS A 202 18.56 -10.15 -4.51
C LYS A 202 18.84 -11.46 -3.73
N SER A 203 18.01 -11.80 -2.75
CA SER A 203 18.09 -13.08 -2.06
C SER A 203 17.76 -14.27 -2.99
N LYS A 204 16.72 -14.14 -3.82
CA LYS A 204 16.38 -15.16 -4.83
C LYS A 204 17.49 -15.37 -5.86
N GLY A 205 18.21 -14.31 -6.23
CA GLY A 205 19.37 -14.38 -7.13
C GLY A 205 20.65 -14.95 -6.50
N MET A 206 20.73 -15.05 -5.17
CA MET A 206 21.85 -15.70 -4.45
C MET A 206 21.58 -17.18 -4.12
N MET A 207 20.38 -17.69 -4.42
CA MET A 207 19.97 -19.09 -4.21
C MET A 207 19.77 -19.85 -5.54
N GLY A 208 20.36 -19.34 -6.63
CA GLY A 208 20.47 -20.04 -7.91
C GLY A 208 21.89 -20.54 -8.14
#